data_AF-G6AXP0-F1
#
_entry.id   AF-G6AXP0-F1
#
_cell.length_a   1.000
_cell.length_b   1.000
_cell.length_c   1.000
_cell.angle_alpha   90.00
_cell.angle_beta   90.00
_cell.angle_gamma   90.00
#
_symmetry.space_group_name_H-M   'P 1'
#
loop_
_entity.id
_entity.type
_entity.pdbx_description
1 polymer ?
#
loop_
_entity_poly.entity_id
_entity_poly.type
_entity_poly.pdbx_seq_one_letter_code
_entity_poly.pdbx_strand_id
1 'polypeptide(L)'
;MRKLLLILCVFTLMSCTKEVKISQLVFNKSLTVAYYDEEPFSGKAWSEDNKTVCITFEEGKVTLIKVFHANGKVAVEGTEFQGVGKTYDEQGNSIGLHEFVKAYPAIVNEVQHMAMYCMTNR
;
A
#
# COMPACT_ATOMS: atom_id res chain seq x y z
N MET A 1 -42.06 -16.22 -35.13
CA MET A 1 -40.84 -16.89 -34.62
C MET A 1 -39.89 -15.83 -34.09
N ARG A 2 -39.41 -16.04 -32.84
CA ARG A 2 -38.30 -15.39 -32.11
C ARG A 2 -38.12 -13.86 -32.22
N LYS A 3 -38.67 -13.17 -31.22
CA LYS A 3 -38.06 -11.98 -30.61
C LYS A 3 -36.72 -12.43 -29.99
N LEU A 4 -35.58 -11.92 -30.47
CA LEU A 4 -34.30 -12.09 -29.79
C LEU A 4 -33.96 -10.77 -29.09
N LEU A 5 -34.27 -10.72 -27.79
CA LEU A 5 -33.80 -9.65 -26.90
C LEU A 5 -32.27 -9.69 -26.85
N LEU A 6 -31.61 -8.67 -27.40
CA LEU A 6 -30.22 -8.32 -27.04
C LEU A 6 -30.24 -7.55 -25.71
N ILE A 7 -30.58 -8.26 -24.63
CA ILE A 7 -30.44 -7.75 -23.25
C ILE A 7 -29.71 -8.83 -22.46
N LEU A 8 -28.39 -8.92 -22.62
CA LEU A 8 -27.53 -9.64 -21.67
C LEU A 8 -26.06 -9.23 -21.78
N CYS A 9 -25.75 -7.94 -21.63
CA CYS A 9 -24.45 -7.53 -21.10
C CYS A 9 -24.61 -6.99 -19.68
N VAL A 10 -25.41 -7.72 -18.89
CA VAL A 10 -25.31 -7.72 -17.43
C VAL A 10 -24.11 -8.62 -17.09
N PHE A 11 -22.91 -8.14 -17.37
CA PHE A 11 -21.76 -8.52 -16.57
C PHE A 11 -21.39 -7.26 -15.81
N THR A 12 -22.15 -7.04 -14.75
CA THR A 12 -21.67 -6.39 -13.54
C THR A 12 -20.38 -7.10 -13.15
N LEU A 13 -19.25 -6.65 -13.72
CA LEU A 13 -17.94 -6.78 -13.12
C LEU A 13 -17.96 -5.87 -11.90
N MET A 14 -18.74 -6.27 -10.87
CA MET A 14 -18.29 -6.07 -9.51
C MET A 14 -17.02 -6.89 -9.42
N SER A 15 -15.92 -6.31 -9.91
CA SER A 15 -14.62 -6.80 -9.58
C SER A 15 -14.51 -6.55 -8.09
N CYS A 16 -14.90 -7.56 -7.30
CA CYS A 16 -14.20 -7.85 -6.07
C CYS A 16 -12.76 -8.13 -6.47
N THR A 17 -12.03 -7.08 -6.86
CA THR A 17 -10.58 -7.12 -6.91
C THR A 17 -10.19 -7.33 -5.47
N LYS A 18 -9.83 -8.58 -5.15
CA LYS A 18 -9.20 -8.91 -3.88
C LYS A 18 -8.00 -7.97 -3.76
N GLU A 19 -7.97 -7.19 -2.69
CA GLU A 19 -6.83 -6.30 -2.44
C GLU A 19 -5.56 -7.13 -2.38
N VAL A 20 -4.56 -6.76 -3.19
CA VAL A 20 -3.26 -7.42 -3.20
C VAL A 20 -2.58 -7.14 -1.87
N LYS A 21 -2.03 -8.17 -1.25
CA LYS A 21 -1.27 -8.02 -0.01
C LYS A 21 0.18 -7.76 -0.31
N ILE A 22 0.83 -6.93 0.52
CA ILE A 22 2.28 -6.69 0.43
C ILE A 22 3.06 -8.01 0.52
N SER A 23 2.58 -8.97 1.32
CA SER A 23 3.19 -10.30 1.44
C SER A 23 3.14 -11.16 0.17
N GLN A 24 2.24 -10.83 -0.76
CA GLN A 24 2.13 -11.51 -2.05
C GLN A 24 3.08 -10.95 -3.11
N LEU A 25 3.73 -9.81 -2.83
CA LEU A 25 4.70 -9.21 -3.74
C LEU A 25 6.08 -9.82 -3.52
N VAL A 26 6.76 -10.12 -4.62
CA VAL A 26 8.17 -10.52 -4.62
C VAL A 26 9.01 -9.36 -5.12
N PHE A 27 10.06 -8.99 -4.39
CA PHE A 27 10.96 -7.91 -4.79
C PHE A 27 12.19 -8.49 -5.50
N ASN A 28 12.69 -7.80 -6.52
CA ASN A 28 13.99 -8.16 -7.08
C ASN A 28 15.12 -7.99 -6.05
N LYS A 29 16.30 -8.56 -6.32
CA LYS A 29 17.46 -8.52 -5.41
C LYS A 29 17.87 -7.09 -4.99
N SER A 30 17.61 -6.08 -5.82
CA SER A 30 17.92 -4.68 -5.53
C SER A 30 16.78 -3.93 -4.83
N LEU A 31 15.64 -4.57 -4.58
CA LEU A 31 14.44 -4.01 -3.94
C LEU A 31 13.83 -2.81 -4.69
N THR A 32 14.07 -2.74 -5.99
CA THR A 32 13.64 -1.62 -6.84
C THR A 32 12.36 -1.92 -7.61
N VAL A 33 12.05 -3.21 -7.81
CA VAL A 33 10.89 -3.66 -8.58
C VAL A 33 10.18 -4.78 -7.82
N ALA A 34 8.89 -4.57 -7.57
CA ALA A 34 7.95 -5.55 -7.04
C ALA A 34 7.21 -6.27 -8.17
N TYR A 35 7.05 -7.58 -8.01
CA TYR A 35 6.38 -8.46 -8.95
C TYR A 35 5.18 -9.14 -8.29
N TYR A 36 4.14 -9.39 -9.07
CA TYR A 36 2.98 -10.20 -8.72
C TYR A 36 2.72 -11.16 -9.86
N ASP A 37 2.73 -12.47 -9.60
CA ASP A 37 2.63 -13.52 -10.62
C ASP A 37 3.63 -13.32 -11.79
N GLU A 38 4.91 -13.12 -11.46
CA GLU A 38 6.06 -12.97 -12.39
C GLU A 38 6.11 -11.68 -13.23
N GLU A 39 5.07 -10.84 -13.17
CA GLU A 39 5.01 -9.56 -13.89
C GLU A 39 5.24 -8.36 -12.95
N PRO A 40 5.85 -7.25 -13.43
CA PRO A 40 5.98 -6.03 -12.64
C PRO A 40 4.63 -5.50 -12.16
N PHE A 41 4.48 -5.38 -10.84
CA PHE A 41 3.19 -5.04 -10.25
C PHE A 41 2.83 -3.56 -10.43
N SER A 42 1.61 -3.29 -10.91
CA SER A 42 1.05 -1.94 -10.95
C SER A 42 -0.28 -1.92 -10.21
N GLY A 43 -0.44 -1.01 -9.24
CA GLY A 43 -1.62 -0.93 -8.40
C GLY A 43 -1.30 -0.67 -6.94
N LYS A 44 -2.25 -1.00 -6.06
CA LYS A 44 -2.11 -0.84 -4.61
C LYS A 44 -1.95 -2.20 -3.96
N ALA A 45 -0.96 -2.32 -3.07
CA ALA A 45 -0.84 -3.43 -2.16
C ALA A 45 -1.01 -2.95 -0.71
N TRP A 46 -1.75 -3.73 0.07
CA TRP A 46 -2.10 -3.42 1.46
C TRP A 46 -1.42 -4.37 2.45
N SER A 47 -1.28 -3.92 3.69
CA SER A 47 -0.99 -4.80 4.82
C SER A 47 -2.06 -5.88 4.98
N GLU A 48 -1.73 -6.96 5.70
CA GLU A 48 -2.65 -8.09 5.92
C GLU A 48 -4.00 -7.65 6.51
N ASP A 49 -4.00 -6.62 7.34
CA ASP A 49 -5.19 -6.06 7.98
C ASP A 49 -6.01 -5.08 7.10
N ASN A 50 -5.55 -4.75 5.89
CA ASN A 50 -6.15 -3.79 4.95
C ASN A 50 -6.36 -2.37 5.49
N LYS A 51 -5.62 -1.99 6.53
CA LYS A 51 -5.87 -0.72 7.22
C LYS A 51 -4.60 0.05 7.51
N THR A 52 -3.53 -0.65 7.85
CA THR A 52 -2.35 -0.01 8.43
C THR A 52 -1.42 0.57 7.37
N VAL A 53 -1.14 -0.17 6.30
CA VAL A 53 -0.20 0.25 5.26
C VAL A 53 -0.82 0.06 3.87
N CYS A 54 -0.65 1.05 3.01
CA CYS A 54 -0.91 0.96 1.58
C CYS A 54 0.31 1.45 0.79
N ILE A 55 0.77 0.65 -0.16
CA ILE A 55 1.84 1.00 -1.09
C ILE A 55 1.28 1.03 -2.50
N THR A 56 1.54 2.10 -3.24
CA THR A 56 1.20 2.25 -4.65
C THR A 56 2.43 1.98 -5.49
N PHE A 57 2.25 1.19 -6.54
CA PHE A 57 3.27 0.79 -7.47
C PHE A 57 2.88 1.15 -8.90
N GLU A 58 3.89 1.51 -9.70
CA GLU A 58 3.80 1.71 -11.14
C GLU A 58 4.98 0.98 -11.80
N GLU A 59 4.68 0.00 -12.66
CA GLU A 59 5.69 -0.88 -13.29
C GLU A 59 6.64 -1.52 -12.26
N GLY A 60 6.08 -1.96 -11.14
CA GLY A 60 6.79 -2.56 -10.00
C GLY A 60 7.53 -1.57 -9.11
N LYS A 61 7.62 -0.29 -9.47
CA LYS A 61 8.32 0.73 -8.67
C LYS A 61 7.37 1.39 -7.68
N VAL A 62 7.83 1.60 -6.45
CA VAL A 62 7.06 2.36 -5.46
C VAL A 62 6.91 3.81 -5.91
N THR A 63 5.67 4.28 -5.91
CA THR A 63 5.34 5.70 -6.16
C THR A 63 4.80 6.39 -4.92
N LEU A 64 4.22 5.63 -3.98
CA LEU A 64 3.64 6.18 -2.76
C LEU A 64 3.53 5.11 -1.68
N ILE A 65 3.93 5.43 -0.47
CA ILE A 65 3.71 4.66 0.75
C ILE A 65 2.86 5.51 1.68
N LYS A 66 1.78 4.91 2.18
CA LYS A 66 0.93 5.50 3.21
C LYS A 66 0.83 4.56 4.40
N VAL A 67 1.04 5.13 5.58
CA VAL A 67 0.72 4.48 6.85
C VAL A 67 -0.40 5.26 7.50
N PHE A 68 -1.37 4.56 8.07
CA PHE A 68 -2.59 5.17 8.60
C PHE A 68 -2.66 5.06 10.12
N HIS A 69 -3.24 6.09 10.73
CA HIS A 69 -3.75 6.05 12.09
C HIS A 69 -4.94 5.08 12.17
N ALA A 70 -5.27 4.62 13.38
CA ALA A 70 -6.41 3.74 13.61
C ALA A 70 -7.75 4.35 13.15
N ASN A 71 -7.85 5.67 13.10
CA ASN A 71 -9.02 6.41 12.60
C ASN A 71 -9.07 6.52 11.07
N GLY A 72 -8.12 5.93 10.34
CA GLY A 72 -8.05 5.91 8.88
C GLY A 72 -7.42 7.16 8.25
N LYS A 73 -6.99 8.16 9.04
CA LYS A 73 -6.21 9.28 8.51
C LYS A 73 -4.75 8.88 8.27
N VAL A 74 -4.10 9.54 7.32
CA VAL A 74 -2.69 9.29 7.02
C VAL A 74 -1.84 9.75 8.20
N ALA A 75 -0.93 8.90 8.65
CA ALA A 75 0.09 9.17 9.66
C ALA A 75 1.45 9.46 9.01
N VAL A 76 1.80 8.71 7.96
CA VAL A 76 3.05 8.86 7.19
C VAL A 76 2.74 8.79 5.70
N GLU A 77 3.36 9.68 4.92
CA GLU A 77 3.36 9.65 3.47
C GLU A 77 4.80 9.76 2.93
N GLY A 78 5.23 8.81 2.09
CA GLY A 78 6.57 8.80 1.51
C GLY A 78 6.60 8.16 0.13
N THR A 79 7.73 8.25 -0.58
CA THR A 79 7.92 7.67 -1.93
C THR A 79 8.96 6.56 -1.96
N GLU A 80 9.57 6.25 -0.82
CA GLU A 80 10.66 5.30 -0.67
C GLU A 80 10.56 4.59 0.68
N PHE A 81 11.01 3.33 0.74
CA PHE A 81 11.00 2.54 1.98
C PHE A 81 11.97 3.07 3.04
N GLN A 82 12.99 3.82 2.62
CA GLN A 82 13.99 4.45 3.47
C GLN A 82 13.97 5.94 3.20
N GLY A 83 13.72 6.77 4.21
CA GLY A 83 13.72 8.22 4.04
C GLY A 83 12.84 8.95 5.06
N VAL A 84 12.88 10.27 5.04
CA VAL A 84 12.01 11.12 5.85
C VAL A 84 10.71 11.37 5.08
N GLY A 85 9.70 10.56 5.36
CA GLY A 85 8.34 10.82 4.88
C GLY A 85 7.71 12.05 5.57
N LYS A 86 6.64 12.58 4.99
CA LYS A 86 5.78 13.56 5.66
C LYS A 86 5.02 12.87 6.77
N THR A 87 4.95 13.50 7.93
CA THR A 87 4.29 12.97 9.13
C THR A 87 3.10 13.82 9.53
N TYR A 88 2.05 13.17 10.02
CA TYR A 88 0.77 13.82 10.35
C TYR A 88 0.20 13.29 11.68
N ASP A 89 -0.50 14.16 12.41
CA ASP A 89 -1.26 13.78 13.61
C ASP A 89 -2.59 13.07 13.26
N GLU A 90 -3.31 12.61 14.28
CA GLU A 90 -4.62 11.96 14.12
C GLU A 90 -5.71 12.89 13.57
N GLN A 91 -5.48 14.20 13.54
CA GLN A 91 -6.38 15.19 12.97
C GLN A 91 -6.05 15.43 11.48
N GLY A 92 -4.89 14.95 11.00
CA GLY A 92 -4.39 15.13 9.64
C GLY A 92 -3.53 16.38 9.47
N ASN A 93 -3.12 17.04 10.56
CA ASN A 93 -2.21 18.17 10.50
C ASN A 93 -0.77 17.67 10.36
N SER A 94 0.04 18.37 9.58
CA SER A 94 1.47 18.06 9.46
C SER A 94 2.17 18.33 10.79
N ILE A 95 2.93 17.36 11.27
CA ILE A 95 3.79 17.50 12.46
C ILE A 95 5.23 17.13 12.09
N GLY A 96 6.21 17.58 12.88
CA GLY A 96 7.61 17.27 12.63
C GLY A 96 7.95 15.81 12.99
N LEU A 97 8.96 15.22 12.33
CA LEU A 97 9.38 13.84 12.59
C LEU A 97 9.70 13.58 14.07
N HIS A 98 10.39 14.51 14.74
CA HIS A 98 10.74 14.35 16.16
C HIS A 98 9.49 14.27 17.06
N GLU A 99 8.50 15.11 16.79
CA GLU A 99 7.22 15.11 17.49
C GLU A 99 6.44 13.83 17.20
N PHE A 100 6.39 13.42 15.93
CA PHE A 100 5.75 12.19 15.50
C PHE A 100 6.34 10.96 16.19
N VAL A 101 7.67 10.85 16.23
CA VAL A 101 8.35 9.70 16.87
C VAL A 101 8.03 9.62 18.36
N LYS A 102 7.90 10.76 19.03
CA LYS A 102 7.53 10.82 20.45
C LYS A 102 6.06 10.47 20.68
N ALA A 103 5.16 10.96 19.82
CA ALA A 103 3.73 10.80 19.99
C ALA A 103 3.21 9.42 19.54
N TYR A 104 3.81 8.84 18.51
CA TYR A 104 3.31 7.64 17.82
C TYR A 104 4.37 6.53 17.66
N PRO A 105 5.00 6.07 18.76
CA PRO A 105 6.08 5.08 18.69
C PRO A 105 5.64 3.74 18.07
N ALA A 106 4.37 3.35 18.23
CA ALA A 106 3.84 2.13 17.62
C ALA A 106 3.86 2.20 16.08
N ILE A 107 3.47 3.35 15.51
CA ILE A 107 3.49 3.56 14.06
C ILE A 107 4.93 3.58 13.53
N VAL A 108 5.86 4.19 14.30
CA VAL A 108 7.29 4.16 13.94
C VAL A 108 7.82 2.73 13.86
N ASN A 109 7.50 1.89 14.85
CA ASN A 109 7.93 0.49 14.85
C ASN A 109 7.36 -0.25 13.63
N GLU A 110 6.09 -0.01 13.28
CA GLU A 110 5.46 -0.63 12.11
C GLU A 110 6.17 -0.24 10.80
N VAL A 111 6.46 1.05 10.61
CA VAL A 111 7.21 1.54 9.43
C VAL A 111 8.57 0.87 9.34
N GLN A 112 9.29 0.74 10.45
CA GLN A 112 10.59 0.07 10.49
C GLN A 112 10.47 -1.43 10.19
N HIS A 113 9.48 -2.11 10.75
CA HIS A 113 9.23 -3.52 10.47
C HIS A 113 8.88 -3.77 9.00
N MET A 114 8.04 -2.92 8.40
CA MET A 114 7.71 -2.99 6.99
C MET A 114 8.96 -2.80 6.12
N ALA A 115 9.77 -1.77 6.41
CA ALA A 115 11.02 -1.55 5.67
C ALA A 115 11.93 -2.79 5.74
N MET A 116 12.06 -3.42 6.92
CA MET A 116 12.81 -4.66 7.08
C MET A 116 12.21 -5.86 6.33
N TYR A 117 10.88 -6.01 6.35
CA TYR A 117 10.18 -7.09 5.63
C TYR A 117 10.42 -7.00 4.13
N CYS A 118 10.24 -5.82 3.54
CA CYS A 118 10.54 -5.59 2.13
C CYS A 118 12.01 -5.86 1.79
N MET A 119 12.94 -5.66 2.73
CA MET A 119 14.37 -5.97 2.53
C MET A 119 14.72 -7.46 2.66
N THR A 120 13.85 -8.29 3.25
CA THR A 120 14.15 -9.69 3.61
C THR A 120 13.44 -10.71 2.72
N ASN A 121 12.29 -10.38 2.13
CA ASN A 121 11.63 -11.19 1.11
C ASN A 121 12.39 -11.12 -0.22
N ARG A 122 13.31 -12.07 -0.42
CA ARG A 122 14.14 -12.26 -1.63
C ARG A 122 13.71 -13.47 -2.43
#